data_AF-A0A917HTV5-F1
#
_entry.id   AF-A0A917HTV5-F1
#
_cell.length_a   1.000
_cell.length_b   1.000
_cell.length_c   1.000
_cell.angle_alpha   90.00
_cell.angle_beta   90.00
_cell.angle_gamma   90.00
#
_symmetry.space_group_name_H-M   'P 1'
#
loop_
_entity.id
_entity.type
_entity.pdbx_description
1 polymer ?
#
loop_
_entity_poly.entity_id
_entity_poly.type
_entity_poly.pdbx_seq_one_letter_code
_entity_poly.pdbx_strand_id
1 'polypeptide(L)'
;MRQEAEANADADKAAKEMAEKINGADGMIFQTEKQLKEFGDKLSDDKKAPIEAALEELKKAYEAKDIAQIDAAMEKINEAWKAASEEMYKAEQEAQAGAGAQQGEPEAKQEGDNVEDVDFEEVK
;
A
#
# COMPACT_ATOMS: atom_id res chain seq x y z
N MET A 1 -6.22 11.90 48.00
CA MET A 1 -4.98 12.55 47.54
C MET A 1 -4.12 11.66 46.63
N ARG A 2 -3.38 10.63 47.08
CA ARG A 2 -2.59 9.77 46.15
C ARG A 2 -3.44 9.01 45.12
N GLN A 3 -4.52 8.36 45.55
CA GLN A 3 -5.42 7.62 44.66
C GLN A 3 -6.17 8.51 43.66
N GLU A 4 -6.49 9.76 44.03
CA GLU A 4 -7.10 10.73 43.11
C GLU A 4 -6.09 11.24 42.08
N ALA A 5 -4.81 11.41 42.46
CA ALA A 5 -3.76 11.83 41.53
C ALA A 5 -3.45 10.73 40.49
N GLU A 6 -3.43 9.46 40.90
CA GLU A 6 -3.24 8.30 40.02
C GLU A 6 -4.40 8.14 39.03
N ALA A 7 -5.65 8.24 39.50
CA ALA A 7 -6.83 8.12 38.64
C ALA A 7 -6.92 9.24 37.58
N ASN A 8 -6.51 10.46 37.90
CA ASN A 8 -6.46 11.55 36.92
C ASN A 8 -5.33 11.34 35.92
N ALA A 9 -4.16 10.85 36.35
CA ALA A 9 -3.05 10.56 35.45
C ALA A 9 -3.41 9.47 34.42
N ASP A 10 -4.13 8.42 34.83
CA ASP A 10 -4.58 7.37 33.91
C ASP A 10 -5.67 7.87 32.94
N ALA A 11 -6.61 8.69 33.43
CA ALA A 11 -7.65 9.29 32.59
C ALA A 11 -7.06 10.26 31.55
N ASP A 12 -6.11 11.12 31.93
CA ASP A 12 -5.44 12.06 31.03
C ASP A 12 -4.62 11.33 29.97
N LYS A 13 -3.94 10.24 30.37
CA LYS A 13 -3.19 9.40 29.44
C LYS A 13 -4.12 8.73 28.42
N ALA A 14 -5.24 8.15 28.87
CA ALA A 14 -6.22 7.54 27.97
C ALA A 14 -6.84 8.56 27.01
N ALA A 15 -7.15 9.78 27.49
CA ALA A 15 -7.67 10.85 26.65
C ALA A 15 -6.66 11.30 25.59
N LYS A 16 -5.38 11.38 25.96
CA LYS A 16 -4.30 11.70 25.02
C LYS A 16 -4.14 10.63 23.95
N GLU A 17 -4.08 9.36 24.34
CA GLU A 17 -3.97 8.23 23.40
C GLU A 17 -5.17 8.17 22.44
N MET A 18 -6.38 8.42 22.95
CA MET A 18 -7.59 8.51 22.14
C MET A 18 -7.49 9.62 21.09
N ALA A 19 -7.04 10.82 21.49
CA ALA A 19 -6.88 11.95 20.58
C ALA A 19 -5.81 11.68 19.52
N GLU A 20 -4.68 11.07 19.89
CA GLU A 20 -3.62 10.70 18.94
C GLU A 20 -4.13 9.72 17.88
N LYS A 21 -4.90 8.69 18.28
CA LYS A 21 -5.48 7.73 17.35
C LYS A 21 -6.54 8.32 16.43
N ILE A 22 -7.41 9.20 16.95
CA ILE A 22 -8.40 9.91 16.14
C ILE A 22 -7.71 10.79 15.09
N ASN A 23 -6.67 11.53 15.47
CA ASN A 23 -5.90 12.35 14.53
C ASN A 23 -5.15 11.50 13.50
N GLY A 24 -4.62 10.35 13.92
CA GLY A 24 -4.00 9.38 13.01
C GLY A 24 -5.00 8.84 11.97
N ALA A 25 -6.21 8.50 12.41
CA ALA A 25 -7.28 8.04 11.53
C ALA A 25 -7.68 9.10 10.49
N ASP A 26 -7.87 10.37 10.91
CA ASP A 26 -8.18 11.47 10.00
C ASP A 26 -7.10 11.65 8.93
N GLY A 27 -5.82 11.65 9.35
CA GLY A 27 -4.69 11.72 8.44
C GLY A 27 -4.66 10.56 7.44
N MET A 28 -4.91 9.33 7.92
CA MET A 28 -4.97 8.12 7.08
C MET A 28 -6.13 8.16 6.08
N ILE A 29 -7.32 8.64 6.50
CA ILE A 29 -8.48 8.83 5.62
C ILE A 29 -8.11 9.77 4.48
N PHE A 30 -7.61 10.96 4.81
CA PHE A 30 -7.24 11.97 3.81
C PHE A 30 -6.16 11.46 2.84
N GLN A 31 -5.12 10.83 3.38
CA GLN A 31 -4.04 10.28 2.56
C GLN A 31 -4.55 9.19 1.61
N THR A 32 -5.40 8.28 2.09
CA THR A 32 -5.94 7.17 1.30
C THR A 32 -6.88 7.69 0.21
N GLU A 33 -7.75 8.65 0.51
CA GLU A 33 -8.61 9.31 -0.50
C GLU A 33 -7.78 9.98 -1.60
N LYS A 34 -6.72 10.68 -1.22
CA LYS A 34 -5.82 11.32 -2.17
C LYS A 34 -5.15 10.27 -3.07
N GLN A 35 -4.61 9.21 -2.49
CA GLN A 35 -3.94 8.15 -3.25
C GLN A 35 -4.90 7.41 -4.18
N LEU A 36 -6.13 7.10 -3.73
CA LEU A 36 -7.16 6.51 -4.60
C LEU A 36 -7.54 7.44 -5.76
N LYS A 37 -7.57 8.76 -5.54
CA LYS A 37 -7.80 9.72 -6.62
C LYS A 37 -6.64 9.80 -7.62
N GLU A 38 -5.41 9.68 -7.16
CA GLU A 38 -4.21 9.78 -8.01
C GLU A 38 -3.88 8.47 -8.76
N PHE A 39 -4.13 7.34 -8.10
CA PHE A 39 -3.67 6.03 -8.55
C PHE A 39 -4.78 5.00 -8.74
N GLY A 40 -5.99 5.26 -8.24
CA GLY A 40 -7.09 4.28 -8.25
C GLY A 40 -7.56 3.89 -9.64
N ASP A 41 -7.32 4.70 -10.67
CA ASP A 41 -7.62 4.34 -12.08
C ASP A 41 -6.55 3.41 -12.70
N LYS A 42 -5.39 3.28 -12.05
CA LYS A 42 -4.29 2.40 -12.47
C LYS A 42 -4.29 1.05 -11.74
N LEU A 43 -5.13 0.91 -10.72
CA LEU A 43 -5.29 -0.33 -9.97
C LEU A 43 -6.39 -1.17 -10.61
N SER A 44 -6.23 -2.50 -10.59
CA SER A 44 -7.36 -3.39 -10.88
C SER A 44 -8.45 -3.26 -9.81
N ASP A 45 -9.69 -3.54 -10.19
CA ASP A 45 -10.85 -3.48 -9.28
C ASP A 45 -10.65 -4.39 -8.05
N ASP A 46 -10.01 -5.55 -8.23
CA ASP A 46 -9.71 -6.50 -7.16
C ASP A 46 -8.74 -5.94 -6.10
N LYS A 47 -7.90 -4.97 -6.46
CA LYS A 47 -7.01 -4.26 -5.51
C LYS A 47 -7.62 -2.98 -4.97
N LYS A 48 -8.42 -2.30 -5.79
CA LYS A 48 -9.09 -1.06 -5.40
C LYS A 48 -10.20 -1.29 -4.38
N ALA A 49 -11.05 -2.30 -4.59
CA ALA A 49 -12.22 -2.54 -3.75
C ALA A 49 -11.89 -2.78 -2.26
N PRO A 50 -10.85 -3.57 -1.90
CA PRO A 50 -10.44 -3.72 -0.49
C PRO A 50 -9.99 -2.41 0.16
N ILE A 51 -9.32 -1.51 -0.58
CA ILE A 51 -8.89 -0.20 -0.06
C ILE A 51 -10.10 0.68 0.20
N GLU A 52 -11.04 0.75 -0.74
CA GLU A 52 -12.28 1.53 -0.59
C GLU A 52 -13.14 1.04 0.58
N ALA A 53 -13.28 -0.28 0.71
CA ALA A 53 -14.01 -0.89 1.83
C ALA A 53 -13.36 -0.56 3.19
N ALA A 54 -12.03 -0.72 3.30
CA ALA A 54 -11.30 -0.40 4.53
C ALA A 54 -11.34 1.10 4.86
N LEU A 55 -11.31 1.96 3.84
CA LEU A 55 -11.49 3.40 3.99
C LEU A 55 -12.88 3.76 4.54
N GLU A 56 -13.95 3.13 4.03
CA GLU A 56 -15.29 3.33 4.57
C GLU A 56 -15.42 2.85 6.03
N GLU A 57 -14.81 1.71 6.36
CA GLU A 57 -14.75 1.22 7.74
C GLU A 57 -14.03 2.22 8.66
N LEU A 58 -12.87 2.74 8.22
CA LEU A 58 -12.11 3.73 9.00
C LEU A 58 -12.90 5.02 9.21
N LYS A 59 -13.62 5.51 8.19
CA LYS A 59 -14.49 6.69 8.32
C LYS A 59 -15.59 6.47 9.36
N LYS A 60 -16.29 5.33 9.29
CA LYS A 60 -17.34 4.98 10.27
C LYS A 60 -16.77 4.85 11.68
N ALA A 61 -15.61 4.22 11.83
CA ALA A 61 -14.93 4.08 13.12
C ALA A 61 -14.46 5.43 13.69
N TYR A 62 -13.93 6.31 12.83
CA TYR A 62 -13.55 7.67 13.18
C TYR A 62 -14.74 8.50 13.67
N GLU A 63 -15.87 8.48 12.94
CA GLU A 63 -17.10 9.16 13.34
C GLU A 63 -17.65 8.63 14.67
N ALA A 64 -17.60 7.31 14.87
CA ALA A 64 -18.00 6.66 16.11
C ALA A 64 -17.00 6.85 17.26
N LYS A 65 -15.78 7.34 16.98
CA LYS A 65 -14.64 7.39 17.89
C LYS A 65 -14.32 6.02 18.52
N ASP A 66 -14.53 4.96 17.76
CA ASP A 66 -14.24 3.59 18.17
C ASP A 66 -12.77 3.27 17.92
N ILE A 67 -11.98 3.37 18.97
CA ILE A 67 -10.52 3.20 18.90
C ILE A 67 -10.10 1.81 18.41
N ALA A 68 -10.80 0.76 18.82
CA ALA A 68 -10.45 -0.60 18.42
C ALA A 68 -10.71 -0.80 16.92
N GLN A 69 -11.82 -0.26 16.43
CA GLN A 69 -12.16 -0.32 15.00
C GLN A 69 -11.28 0.60 14.16
N ILE A 70 -10.85 1.75 14.69
CA ILE A 70 -9.87 2.63 14.05
C ILE A 70 -8.56 1.87 13.82
N ASP A 71 -8.01 1.22 14.85
CA ASP A 71 -6.75 0.48 14.73
C ASP A 71 -6.87 -0.65 13.69
N ALA A 72 -7.94 -1.45 13.77
CA ALA A 72 -8.18 -2.54 12.83
C ALA A 72 -8.35 -2.05 11.38
N ALA A 73 -9.06 -0.93 11.16
CA ALA A 73 -9.27 -0.38 9.83
C ALA A 73 -7.98 0.25 9.27
N MET A 74 -7.15 0.90 10.11
CA MET A 74 -5.83 1.38 9.69
C MET A 74 -4.92 0.23 9.25
N GLU A 75 -4.91 -0.89 9.97
CA GLU A 75 -4.15 -2.09 9.56
C GLU A 75 -4.64 -2.62 8.21
N LYS A 76 -5.96 -2.77 8.03
CA LYS A 76 -6.55 -3.21 6.76
C LYS A 76 -6.19 -2.31 5.58
N ILE A 77 -6.21 -0.98 5.77
CA ILE A 77 -5.79 -0.02 4.73
C ILE A 77 -4.34 -0.27 4.33
N ASN A 78 -3.43 -0.43 5.31
CA ASN A 78 -2.02 -0.67 5.04
C ASN A 78 -1.80 -1.99 4.29
N GLU A 79 -2.48 -3.07 4.69
CA GLU A 79 -2.40 -4.36 4.01
C GLU A 79 -2.94 -4.31 2.58
N ALA A 80 -4.07 -3.65 2.37
CA ALA A 80 -4.68 -3.47 1.06
C ALA A 80 -3.76 -2.67 0.12
N TRP A 81 -3.15 -1.58 0.62
CA TRP A 81 -2.18 -0.81 -0.15
C TRP A 81 -0.91 -1.57 -0.47
N LYS A 82 -0.42 -2.42 0.44
CA LYS A 82 0.72 -3.31 0.15
C LYS A 82 0.40 -4.27 -0.99
N ALA A 83 -0.79 -4.88 -0.98
CA ALA A 83 -1.22 -5.77 -2.05
C ALA A 83 -1.41 -5.04 -3.39
N ALA A 84 -1.86 -3.78 -3.36
CA ALA A 84 -2.02 -2.94 -4.55
C ALA A 84 -0.67 -2.44 -5.11
N SER A 85 0.29 -2.10 -4.26
CA SER A 85 1.61 -1.63 -4.71
C SER A 85 2.41 -2.75 -5.39
N GLU A 86 2.32 -3.99 -4.89
CA GLU A 86 2.91 -5.16 -5.54
C GLU A 86 2.43 -5.36 -6.99
N GLU A 87 1.17 -5.04 -7.27
CA GLU A 87 0.61 -5.09 -8.64
C GLU A 87 1.16 -3.97 -9.52
N MET A 88 1.21 -2.73 -9.00
CA MET A 88 1.79 -1.60 -9.73
C MET A 88 3.24 -1.85 -10.13
N TYR A 89 4.06 -2.38 -9.22
CA TYR A 89 5.45 -2.71 -9.51
C TYR A 89 5.59 -3.79 -10.59
N LYS A 90 4.73 -4.83 -10.55
CA LYS A 90 4.72 -5.88 -11.59
C LYS A 90 4.30 -5.33 -12.94
N ALA A 91 3.24 -4.51 -12.98
CA ALA A 91 2.77 -3.88 -14.21
C ALA A 91 3.83 -2.97 -14.85
N GLU A 92 4.59 -2.23 -14.04
CA GLU A 92 5.68 -1.37 -14.52
C GLU A 92 6.86 -2.20 -15.06
N GLN A 93 7.21 -3.31 -14.40
CA GLN A 93 8.27 -4.22 -14.86
C GLN A 93 7.89 -4.91 -16.19
N GLU A 94 6.65 -5.36 -16.34
CA GLU A 94 6.13 -5.95 -17.57
C GLU A 94 6.06 -4.94 -18.72
N ALA A 95 5.65 -3.70 -18.43
CA ALA A 95 5.67 -2.62 -19.41
C ALA A 95 7.09 -2.30 -19.91
N GLN A 96 8.09 -2.37 -19.04
CA GLN A 96 9.49 -2.14 -19.40
C GLN A 96 10.12 -3.32 -20.15
N ALA A 97 9.71 -4.56 -19.86
CA ALA A 97 10.13 -5.76 -20.62
C ALA A 97 9.47 -5.84 -22.02
N GLY A 98 8.23 -5.36 -22.16
CA GLY A 98 7.52 -5.31 -23.44
C GLY A 98 8.06 -4.28 -24.45
N ALA A 99 8.72 -3.22 -23.97
CA ALA A 99 9.32 -2.19 -24.83
C ALA A 99 10.61 -2.62 -25.54
N GLY A 100 11.22 -3.75 -25.16
CA GLY A 100 12.44 -4.30 -25.78
C GLY A 100 12.22 -5.26 -26.95
N ALA A 101 10.97 -5.64 -27.26
CA ALA A 101 10.65 -6.70 -28.22
C ALA A 101 10.12 -6.21 -29.59
N GLN A 102 10.09 -4.91 -29.86
CA GLN A 102 9.52 -4.36 -31.11
C GLN A 102 10.46 -3.46 -31.92
N GLN A 103 11.77 -3.76 -31.92
CA GLN A 103 12.69 -3.14 -32.87
C GLN A 103 13.83 -4.11 -33.23
N GLY A 104 13.61 -4.95 -34.24
CA GLY A 104 14.62 -5.91 -34.65
C GLY A 104 14.23 -6.84 -35.80
N GLU A 105 13.60 -6.32 -36.85
CA GLU A 105 13.59 -7.01 -38.14
C GLU A 105 14.46 -6.22 -39.12
N PRO A 106 15.63 -6.77 -39.48
CA PRO A 106 16.07 -6.74 -40.85
C PRO A 106 16.08 -8.17 -41.41
N GLU A 107 15.47 -8.32 -42.58
CA GLU A 107 15.83 -9.35 -43.54
C GLU A 107 17.37 -9.44 -43.66
N ALA A 108 17.95 -10.62 -43.41
CA ALA A 108 18.98 -11.20 -44.27
C ALA A 108 19.42 -12.59 -43.79
N LYS A 109 19.35 -13.53 -44.71
CA LYS A 109 20.04 -14.83 -44.76
C LYS A 109 21.51 -14.72 -44.32
N GLN A 110 22.02 -15.68 -43.53
CA GLN A 110 22.97 -16.73 -43.95
C GLN A 110 23.59 -17.47 -42.75
N GLU A 111 23.83 -18.77 -42.97
CA GLU A 111 24.58 -19.71 -42.13
C GLU A 111 25.93 -19.17 -41.61
N GLY A 112 26.30 -19.55 -40.39
CA GLY A 112 27.64 -19.32 -39.86
C GLY A 112 27.79 -19.64 -38.38
N ASP A 113 28.30 -20.83 -38.11
CA ASP A 113 28.82 -21.37 -36.86
C ASP A 113 29.70 -20.41 -36.02
N ASN A 114 29.41 -20.28 -34.72
CA ASN A 114 30.32 -19.96 -33.59
C ASN A 114 29.45 -19.94 -32.30
N VAL A 115 29.56 -20.88 -31.33
CA VAL A 115 30.58 -20.96 -30.26
C VAL A 115 30.48 -19.72 -29.34
N GLU A 116 30.37 -19.72 -28.00
CA GLU A 116 30.73 -20.53 -26.82
C GLU A 116 29.80 -19.98 -25.68
N ASP A 117 29.11 -20.77 -24.86
CA ASP A 117 29.60 -21.38 -23.59
C ASP A 117 29.71 -20.38 -22.40
N VAL A 118 29.05 -20.74 -21.27
CA VAL A 118 29.32 -20.41 -19.84
C VAL A 118 29.36 -18.93 -19.37
N ASP A 119 29.06 -18.47 -18.14
CA ASP A 119 28.51 -18.95 -16.85
C ASP A 119 28.32 -17.68 -15.96
N PHE A 120 27.66 -17.81 -14.80
CA PHE A 120 27.76 -16.93 -13.61
C PHE A 120 27.08 -15.53 -13.64
N GLU A 121 26.49 -14.99 -12.57
CA GLU A 121 26.81 -15.13 -11.14
C GLU A 121 25.59 -14.75 -10.26
N GLU A 122 25.20 -15.65 -9.36
CA GLU A 122 24.36 -15.36 -8.19
C GLU A 122 25.24 -14.63 -7.17
N VAL A 123 24.97 -13.34 -6.90
CA VAL A 123 25.70 -12.57 -5.88
C VAL A 123 24.80 -12.36 -4.66
N LYS A 124 25.19 -13.06 -3.59
CA LYS A 124 24.81 -12.98 -2.17
C LYS A 124 24.00 -11.76 -1.70
#